data_AF-Q182L4-F1
#
_entry.id   AF-Q182L4-F1
#
_cell.length_a   1.000
_cell.length_b   1.000
_cell.length_c   1.000
_cell.angle_alpha   90.00
_cell.angle_beta   90.00
_cell.angle_gamma   90.00
#
_symmetry.space_group_name_H-M   'P 1'
#
loop_
_entity.id
_entity.type
_entity.pdbx_description
1 polymer ?
#
loop_
_entity_poly.entity_id
_entity_poly.type
_entity_poly.pdbx_seq_one_letter_code
_entity_poly.pdbx_strand_id
1 'polypeptide(L)'
;MQKEVAMNKLIKDCVNFFNDCGFSYSICGGYALELFANMHIRPHSDIDIWISDTDKEKSIQYMLNQGWDIYEPLGNYLLRPIIDLNKQHIEQICVFAIKPDCSFIELKKVEDDNYKMNIQCDEQLQFDFIELIYNPQKDGKFLFSQNQRIIRDMDKARLITSDNIPYMAPEVVLFCKSIYIDRLGYQKDFDVTVPLLSQEQRDWLVNALITAYPDGHAWIEQLANQY
;
A
#
# COMPACT_ATOMS: atom_id res chain seq x y z
N MET A 1 19.09 24.11 -6.40
CA MET A 1 19.51 22.79 -5.88
C MET A 1 18.57 22.44 -4.74
N GLN A 2 17.57 21.60 -4.98
CA GLN A 2 16.81 21.00 -3.88
C GLN A 2 17.76 20.05 -3.15
N LYS A 3 17.83 20.16 -1.83
CA LYS A 3 18.56 19.17 -1.00
C LYS A 3 17.83 17.84 -1.18
N GLU A 4 18.56 16.85 -1.69
CA GLU A 4 18.11 15.46 -1.71
C GLU A 4 17.80 15.04 -0.27
N VAL A 5 16.56 14.63 -0.01
CA VAL A 5 16.18 14.10 1.30
C VAL A 5 16.84 12.74 1.42
N ALA A 6 17.65 12.53 2.45
CA ALA A 6 18.30 11.25 2.66
C ALA A 6 17.24 10.14 2.72
N MET A 7 17.37 9.14 1.85
CA MET A 7 16.38 8.06 1.74
C MET A 7 16.13 7.42 3.10
N ASN A 8 14.84 7.31 3.46
CA ASN A 8 14.35 6.74 4.70
C ASN A 8 14.94 5.34 4.93
N LYS A 9 15.39 5.06 6.17
CA LYS A 9 15.98 3.77 6.55
C LYS A 9 15.05 2.59 6.25
N LEU A 10 13.76 2.72 6.52
CA LEU A 10 12.78 1.66 6.26
C LEU A 10 12.62 1.36 4.77
N ILE A 11 12.63 2.40 3.93
CA ILE A 11 12.61 2.23 2.47
C ILE A 11 13.86 1.47 2.01
N LYS A 12 15.05 1.82 2.54
CA LYS A 12 16.30 1.09 2.25
C LYS A 12 16.21 -0.38 2.66
N ASP A 13 15.78 -0.63 3.89
CA ASP A 13 15.67 -1.98 4.44
C ASP A 13 14.65 -2.80 3.62
N CYS A 14 13.55 -2.19 3.20
CA CYS A 14 12.55 -2.78 2.31
C CYS A 14 13.12 -3.13 0.93
N VAL A 15 13.80 -2.19 0.28
CA VAL A 15 14.39 -2.40 -1.05
C VAL A 15 15.43 -3.51 -1.01
N ASN A 16 16.27 -3.53 0.03
CA ASN A 16 17.26 -4.58 0.24
C ASN A 16 16.59 -5.95 0.48
N PHE A 17 15.50 -5.98 1.24
CA PHE A 17 14.78 -7.22 1.53
C PHE A 17 14.14 -7.81 0.28
N PHE A 18 13.41 -7.01 -0.50
CA PHE A 18 12.79 -7.50 -1.74
C PHE A 18 13.74 -7.58 -2.93
N ASN A 19 15.04 -7.34 -2.73
CA ASN A 19 16.03 -7.55 -3.79
C ASN A 19 16.04 -9.03 -4.19
N ASP A 20 15.95 -9.29 -5.50
CA ASP A 20 15.92 -10.65 -6.07
C ASP A 20 14.79 -11.55 -5.52
N CYS A 21 13.67 -10.99 -5.04
CA CYS A 21 12.51 -11.75 -4.53
C CYS A 21 11.81 -12.62 -5.58
N GLY A 22 12.13 -12.43 -6.86
CA GLY A 22 11.62 -13.24 -7.97
C GLY A 22 10.22 -12.84 -8.45
N PHE A 23 9.60 -11.80 -7.90
CA PHE A 23 8.36 -11.20 -8.40
C PHE A 23 8.48 -9.68 -8.47
N SER A 24 7.55 -9.03 -9.16
CA SER A 24 7.53 -7.56 -9.20
C SER A 24 6.79 -7.01 -7.99
N TYR A 25 7.36 -5.97 -7.37
CA TYR A 25 6.73 -5.23 -6.29
C TYR A 25 6.88 -3.71 -6.53
N SER A 26 6.10 -2.94 -5.79
CA SER A 26 6.20 -1.49 -5.71
C SER A 26 5.88 -1.03 -4.29
N ILE A 27 6.63 -0.06 -3.76
CA ILE A 27 6.22 0.65 -2.54
C ILE A 27 4.88 1.35 -2.80
N CYS A 28 3.94 1.24 -1.87
CA CYS A 28 2.61 1.80 -1.97
C CYS A 28 2.32 2.73 -0.77
N GLY A 29 1.07 3.17 -0.64
CA GLY A 29 0.59 3.84 0.56
C GLY A 29 1.30 5.16 0.88
N GLY A 30 1.52 5.42 2.16
CA GLY A 30 2.16 6.66 2.64
C GLY A 30 3.54 6.91 2.02
N TYR A 31 4.41 5.91 2.04
CA TYR A 31 5.78 6.04 1.52
C TYR A 31 5.85 6.25 0.01
N ALA A 32 4.90 5.71 -0.78
CA ALA A 32 4.83 6.01 -2.22
C ALA A 32 4.57 7.50 -2.49
N LEU A 33 3.73 8.14 -1.67
CA LEU A 33 3.46 9.58 -1.77
C LEU A 33 4.68 10.41 -1.35
N GLU A 34 5.43 9.98 -0.34
CA GLU A 34 6.68 10.64 0.05
C GLU A 34 7.77 10.51 -1.02
N LEU A 35 7.89 9.34 -1.66
CA LEU A 35 8.79 9.12 -2.79
C LEU A 35 8.43 10.01 -3.98
N PHE A 36 7.13 10.17 -4.26
CA PHE A 36 6.65 11.07 -5.32
C PHE A 36 6.90 12.54 -4.99
N ALA A 37 6.53 12.98 -3.79
CA ALA A 37 6.67 14.37 -3.36
C ALA A 37 8.12 14.76 -3.02
N ASN A 38 9.02 13.78 -2.93
CA ASN A 38 10.41 13.93 -2.49
C ASN A 38 10.52 14.67 -1.14
N MET A 39 9.62 14.34 -0.20
CA MET A 39 9.60 14.93 1.13
C MET A 39 8.90 14.00 2.13
N HIS A 40 9.27 14.15 3.41
CA HIS A 40 8.51 13.55 4.49
C HIS A 40 7.20 14.30 4.71
N ILE A 41 6.09 13.59 4.75
CA ILE A 41 4.74 14.14 4.92
C ILE A 41 4.28 13.96 6.36
N ARG A 42 4.40 12.75 6.92
CA ARG A 42 3.95 12.39 8.26
C ARG A 42 4.54 11.03 8.69
N PRO A 43 4.48 10.67 9.99
CA PRO A 43 4.74 9.32 10.43
C PRO A 43 3.84 8.28 9.74
N HIS A 44 4.37 7.08 9.52
CA HIS A 44 3.65 5.92 8.97
C HIS A 44 3.82 4.73 9.93
N SER A 45 2.72 4.09 10.28
CA SER A 45 2.67 2.90 11.15
C SER A 45 2.80 1.57 10.39
N ASP A 46 3.03 1.65 9.08
CA ASP A 46 3.08 0.54 8.14
C ASP A 46 4.03 0.85 6.96
N ILE A 47 4.46 -0.21 6.30
CA ILE A 47 5.03 -0.15 4.94
C ILE A 47 4.10 -0.94 4.04
N ASP A 48 3.44 -0.25 3.11
CA ASP A 48 2.59 -0.88 2.11
C ASP A 48 3.40 -1.30 0.89
N ILE A 49 3.22 -2.54 0.45
CA ILE A 49 3.85 -3.07 -0.76
C ILE A 49 2.78 -3.60 -1.69
N TRP A 50 2.70 -3.02 -2.88
CA TRP A 50 1.83 -3.51 -3.93
C TRP A 50 2.50 -4.64 -4.71
N ILE A 51 1.74 -5.70 -4.97
CA ILE A 51 2.13 -6.87 -5.77
C ILE A 51 0.94 -7.25 -6.67
N SER A 52 1.21 -7.74 -7.88
CA SER A 52 0.17 -8.31 -8.75
C SER A 52 -0.50 -9.51 -8.06
N ASP A 53 -1.81 -9.67 -8.18
CA ASP A 53 -2.54 -10.84 -7.65
C ASP A 53 -2.01 -12.17 -8.20
N THR A 54 -1.47 -12.17 -9.41
CA THR A 54 -0.82 -13.33 -10.04
C THR A 54 0.40 -13.84 -9.26
N ASP A 55 1.04 -12.97 -8.46
CA ASP A 55 2.20 -13.30 -7.63
C ASP A 55 1.82 -13.41 -6.13
N LYS A 56 0.53 -13.41 -5.78
CA LYS A 56 0.06 -13.45 -4.38
C LYS A 56 0.63 -14.63 -3.61
N GLU A 57 0.37 -15.86 -4.04
CA GLU A 57 0.86 -17.07 -3.36
C GLU A 57 2.38 -17.11 -3.28
N LYS A 58 3.04 -16.74 -4.38
CA LYS A 58 4.51 -16.68 -4.46
C LYS A 58 5.10 -15.71 -3.44
N SER A 59 4.51 -14.52 -3.31
CA SER A 59 4.96 -13.51 -2.35
C SER A 59 4.77 -13.98 -0.91
N ILE A 60 3.64 -14.63 -0.59
CA ILE A 60 3.39 -15.15 0.75
C ILE A 60 4.38 -16.25 1.09
N GLN A 61 4.60 -17.20 0.17
CA GLN A 61 5.58 -18.26 0.37
C GLN A 61 7.00 -17.69 0.55
N TYR A 62 7.35 -16.64 -0.20
CA TYR A 62 8.61 -15.93 -0.02
C TYR A 62 8.74 -15.36 1.41
N MET A 63 7.72 -14.64 1.90
CA MET A 63 7.75 -14.07 3.24
C MET A 63 7.89 -15.14 4.34
N LEU A 64 7.11 -16.23 4.24
CA LEU A 64 7.19 -17.37 5.17
C LEU A 64 8.60 -17.97 5.18
N ASN A 65 9.22 -18.15 4.01
CA ASN A 65 10.58 -18.67 3.88
C ASN A 65 11.64 -17.71 4.46
N GLN A 66 11.35 -16.41 4.51
CA GLN A 66 12.20 -15.40 5.14
C GLN A 66 11.95 -15.26 6.66
N GLY A 67 11.08 -16.09 7.24
CA GLY A 67 10.81 -16.11 8.69
C GLY A 67 9.83 -15.05 9.17
N TRP A 68 8.98 -14.53 8.28
CA TRP A 68 7.86 -13.65 8.66
C TRP A 68 6.62 -14.48 8.99
N ASP A 69 5.89 -14.07 10.02
CA ASP A 69 4.54 -14.60 10.29
C ASP A 69 3.52 -13.85 9.42
N ILE A 70 2.68 -14.59 8.72
CA ILE A 70 1.72 -14.01 7.77
C ILE A 70 0.30 -14.17 8.30
N TYR A 71 -0.48 -13.10 8.19
CA TYR A 71 -1.84 -13.05 8.67
C TYR A 71 -2.78 -12.49 7.62
N GLU A 72 -3.96 -13.10 7.51
CA GLU A 72 -5.08 -12.54 6.78
C GLU A 72 -5.91 -11.63 7.69
N PRO A 73 -6.11 -10.34 7.35
CA PRO A 73 -6.92 -9.43 8.14
C PRO A 73 -8.41 -9.67 7.92
N LEU A 74 -9.14 -10.02 8.98
CA LEU A 74 -10.59 -10.28 8.94
C LEU A 74 -11.45 -9.05 9.30
N GLY A 75 -10.84 -7.86 9.35
CA GLY A 75 -11.46 -6.63 9.82
C GLY A 75 -11.44 -6.48 11.35
N ASN A 76 -11.70 -5.28 11.84
CA ASN A 76 -11.68 -4.95 13.28
C ASN A 76 -10.41 -5.42 14.00
N TYR A 77 -9.25 -5.34 13.36
CA TYR A 77 -7.97 -5.84 13.91
C TYR A 77 -7.95 -7.33 14.29
N LEU A 78 -8.86 -8.15 13.74
CA LEU A 78 -8.82 -9.60 13.87
C LEU A 78 -7.96 -10.18 12.74
N LEU A 79 -7.02 -11.05 13.10
CA LEU A 79 -6.04 -11.64 12.20
C LEU A 79 -6.13 -13.17 12.25
N ARG A 80 -6.17 -13.81 11.08
CA ARG A 80 -6.07 -15.26 10.92
C ARG A 80 -4.68 -15.64 10.43
N PRO A 81 -3.93 -16.50 11.12
CA PRO A 81 -2.60 -16.91 10.67
C PRO A 81 -2.69 -17.72 9.37
N ILE A 82 -1.76 -17.46 8.44
CA ILE A 82 -1.56 -18.22 7.20
C ILE A 82 -0.32 -19.08 7.39
N ILE A 83 -0.51 -20.40 7.47
CA ILE A 83 0.53 -21.39 7.79
C ILE A 83 0.77 -22.32 6.60
N ASP A 84 -0.30 -22.69 5.87
CA ASP A 84 -0.24 -23.62 4.75
C ASP A 84 -1.17 -23.18 3.61
N LEU A 85 -0.57 -22.59 2.57
CA LEU A 85 -1.28 -22.12 1.38
C LEU A 85 -2.02 -23.25 0.63
N ASN A 86 -1.64 -24.52 0.81
CA ASN A 86 -2.34 -25.63 0.17
C ASN A 86 -3.68 -25.96 0.84
N LYS A 87 -3.91 -25.44 2.05
CA LYS A 87 -5.10 -25.72 2.86
C LYS A 87 -5.95 -24.49 3.13
N GLN A 88 -5.36 -23.30 3.02
CA GLN A 88 -6.00 -22.04 3.37
C GLN A 88 -6.24 -21.21 2.12
N HIS A 89 -7.50 -20.91 1.87
CA HIS A 89 -7.89 -19.93 0.85
C HIS A 89 -7.87 -18.52 1.46
N ILE A 90 -7.18 -17.60 0.80
CA ILE A 90 -7.05 -16.20 1.23
C ILE A 90 -7.98 -15.34 0.39
N GLU A 91 -9.07 -14.90 0.99
CA GLU A 91 -10.10 -14.08 0.33
C GLU A 91 -9.68 -12.62 0.25
N GLN A 92 -8.91 -12.14 1.23
CA GLN A 92 -8.56 -10.73 1.32
C GLN A 92 -7.55 -10.31 0.25
N ILE A 93 -7.66 -9.05 -0.16
CA ILE A 93 -6.74 -8.41 -1.10
C ILE A 93 -5.46 -7.93 -0.44
N CYS A 94 -5.30 -8.12 0.86
CA CYS A 94 -4.05 -7.87 1.55
C CYS A 94 -3.75 -8.96 2.58
N VAL A 95 -2.48 -9.08 2.94
CA VAL A 95 -2.00 -9.85 4.09
C VAL A 95 -1.01 -9.02 4.88
N PHE A 96 -0.95 -9.28 6.18
CA PHE A 96 -0.03 -8.64 7.10
C PHE A 96 1.15 -9.56 7.36
N ALA A 97 2.35 -9.11 7.03
CA ALA A 97 3.59 -9.79 7.38
C ALA A 97 4.18 -9.12 8.62
N ILE A 98 4.26 -9.85 9.71
CA ILE A 98 4.72 -9.36 11.02
C ILE A 98 5.88 -10.25 11.45
N LYS A 99 7.01 -9.68 11.85
CA LYS A 99 8.09 -10.48 12.45
C LYS A 99 7.68 -10.99 13.83
N PRO A 100 8.16 -12.18 14.26
CA PRO A 100 7.88 -12.71 15.60
C PRO A 100 8.25 -11.74 16.75
N ASP A 101 9.26 -10.89 16.52
CA ASP A 101 9.78 -9.88 17.44
C ASP A 101 9.41 -8.44 17.02
N CYS A 102 8.28 -8.26 16.32
CA CYS A 102 7.82 -6.93 15.89
C CYS A 102 7.73 -5.95 17.07
N SER A 103 8.36 -4.79 16.88
CA SER A 103 8.68 -3.84 17.94
C SER A 103 7.49 -3.04 18.48
N PHE A 104 6.35 -3.04 17.77
CA PHE A 104 5.21 -2.17 18.08
C PHE A 104 3.84 -2.82 17.82
N ILE A 105 3.78 -4.06 17.36
CA ILE A 105 2.53 -4.80 17.18
C ILE A 105 2.44 -5.91 18.22
N GLU A 106 1.39 -5.85 19.03
CA GLU A 106 1.04 -6.89 19.98
C GLU A 106 -0.07 -7.77 19.40
N LEU A 107 0.15 -9.08 19.42
CA LEU A 107 -0.81 -10.09 18.98
C LEU A 107 -1.32 -10.88 20.17
N LYS A 108 -2.60 -10.73 20.50
CA LYS A 108 -3.26 -11.50 21.56
C LYS A 108 -4.09 -12.62 20.93
N LYS A 109 -3.77 -13.87 21.23
CA LYS A 109 -4.58 -15.02 20.78
C LYS A 109 -6.02 -14.90 21.29
N VAL A 110 -6.98 -15.18 20.41
CA VAL A 110 -8.42 -15.24 20.68
C VAL A 110 -8.99 -16.56 20.18
N GLU A 111 -10.31 -16.69 20.12
CA GLU A 111 -11.02 -17.90 19.66
C GLU A 111 -10.67 -18.26 18.21
N ASP A 112 -10.87 -19.53 17.84
CA ASP A 112 -10.62 -20.09 16.50
C ASP A 112 -9.20 -19.90 15.96
N ASP A 113 -8.20 -19.92 16.86
CA ASP A 113 -6.78 -19.72 16.53
C ASP A 113 -6.47 -18.36 15.85
N ASN A 114 -7.38 -17.40 15.98
CA ASN A 114 -7.16 -16.03 15.51
C ASN A 114 -6.40 -15.19 16.54
N TYR A 115 -5.97 -14.01 16.11
CA TYR A 115 -5.28 -13.03 16.95
C TYR A 115 -5.97 -11.68 16.86
N LYS A 116 -6.08 -11.00 18.00
CA LYS A 116 -6.40 -9.57 18.05
C LYS A 116 -5.11 -8.79 17.97
N MET A 117 -4.98 -7.96 16.95
CA MET A 117 -3.86 -7.05 16.76
C MET A 117 -4.08 -5.76 17.55
N ASN A 118 -3.03 -5.28 18.20
CA ASN A 118 -2.97 -3.99 18.85
C ASN A 118 -1.69 -3.27 18.40
N ILE A 119 -1.85 -2.08 17.81
CA ILE A 119 -0.73 -1.25 17.34
C ILE A 119 -0.37 -0.28 18.47
N GLN A 120 0.85 -0.36 18.97
CA GLN A 120 1.31 0.38 20.15
C GLN A 120 1.91 1.76 19.80
N CYS A 121 2.30 1.98 18.54
CA CYS A 121 2.91 3.23 18.07
C CYS A 121 2.34 3.63 16.70
N ASP A 122 2.23 4.94 16.48
CA ASP A 122 1.78 5.54 15.22
C ASP A 122 2.91 5.72 14.19
N GLU A 123 4.14 5.36 14.56
CA GLU A 123 5.30 5.34 13.67
C GLU A 123 6.07 4.01 13.76
N GLN A 124 6.23 3.37 12.62
CA GLN A 124 7.13 2.23 12.47
C GLN A 124 8.57 2.76 12.34
N LEU A 125 9.49 2.23 13.15
CA LEU A 125 10.90 2.62 13.13
C LEU A 125 11.84 1.47 12.74
N GLN A 126 11.36 0.23 12.80
CA GLN A 126 12.09 -0.97 12.41
C GLN A 126 11.42 -1.67 11.23
N PHE A 127 12.18 -2.42 10.45
CA PHE A 127 11.66 -3.17 9.30
C PHE A 127 11.14 -4.54 9.78
N ASP A 128 9.99 -4.52 10.43
CA ASP A 128 9.38 -5.66 11.15
C ASP A 128 7.86 -5.79 10.98
N PHE A 129 7.22 -4.87 10.24
CA PHE A 129 5.85 -4.97 9.76
C PHE A 129 5.74 -4.52 8.30
N ILE A 130 4.99 -5.27 7.49
CA ILE A 130 4.67 -4.93 6.09
C ILE A 130 3.22 -5.33 5.80
N GLU A 131 2.47 -4.44 5.16
CA GLU A 131 1.20 -4.79 4.54
C GLU A 131 1.43 -5.10 3.05
N LEU A 132 1.18 -6.35 2.65
CA LEU A 132 1.23 -6.75 1.24
C LEU A 132 -0.17 -6.59 0.64
N ILE A 133 -0.29 -5.79 -0.42
CA ILE A 133 -1.55 -5.44 -1.09
C ILE A 133 -1.55 -6.00 -2.51
N TYR A 134 -2.63 -6.68 -2.87
CA TYR A 134 -2.80 -7.35 -4.15
C TYR A 134 -3.91 -6.69 -4.96
N ASN A 135 -3.62 -6.35 -6.21
CA ASN A 135 -4.65 -6.02 -7.19
C ASN A 135 -4.39 -6.76 -8.51
N PRO A 136 -5.44 -7.02 -9.30
CA PRO A 136 -5.26 -7.65 -10.59
C PRO A 136 -4.38 -6.84 -11.54
N GLN A 137 -3.48 -7.56 -12.19
CA GLN A 137 -2.76 -7.07 -13.37
C GLN A 137 -3.13 -7.93 -14.57
N LYS A 138 -3.63 -7.29 -15.63
CA LYS A 138 -4.03 -7.99 -16.85
C LYS A 138 -3.74 -7.15 -18.09
N ASP A 139 -3.16 -7.79 -19.11
CA ASP A 139 -2.89 -7.18 -20.42
C ASP A 139 -2.12 -5.83 -20.33
N GLY A 140 -1.13 -5.76 -19.44
CA GLY A 140 -0.33 -4.54 -19.22
C GLY A 140 -1.08 -3.43 -18.46
N LYS A 141 -2.15 -3.77 -17.74
CA LYS A 141 -2.95 -2.81 -16.97
C LYS A 141 -3.09 -3.23 -15.52
N PHE A 142 -3.05 -2.26 -14.62
CA PHE A 142 -3.55 -2.35 -13.26
C PHE A 142 -5.08 -2.25 -13.28
N LEU A 143 -5.76 -3.08 -12.48
CA LEU A 143 -7.20 -3.00 -12.26
C LEU A 143 -7.46 -2.93 -10.76
N PHE A 144 -8.36 -2.05 -10.36
CA PHE A 144 -8.77 -1.99 -8.96
C PHE A 144 -9.67 -3.18 -8.60
N SER A 145 -9.27 -3.98 -7.61
CA SER A 145 -9.89 -5.28 -7.33
C SER A 145 -11.41 -5.21 -7.04
N GLN A 146 -11.86 -4.19 -6.31
CA GLN A 146 -13.27 -4.01 -5.95
C GLN A 146 -14.12 -3.42 -7.09
N ASN A 147 -13.50 -2.79 -8.09
CA ASN A 147 -14.20 -2.23 -9.24
C ASN A 147 -13.28 -2.15 -10.46
N GLN A 148 -13.30 -3.23 -11.26
CA GLN A 148 -12.43 -3.40 -12.43
C GLN A 148 -12.75 -2.46 -13.62
N ARG A 149 -13.68 -1.50 -13.46
CA ARG A 149 -13.81 -0.38 -14.40
C ARG A 149 -12.75 0.71 -14.17
N ILE A 150 -12.14 0.73 -12.99
CA ILE A 150 -11.02 1.61 -12.67
C ILE A 150 -9.74 0.89 -13.07
N ILE A 151 -9.12 1.43 -14.12
CA ILE A 151 -8.01 0.81 -14.84
C ILE A 151 -6.92 1.87 -15.06
N ARG A 152 -5.66 1.46 -14.93
CA ARG A 152 -4.49 2.29 -15.26
C ARG A 152 -3.50 1.46 -16.07
N ASP A 153 -2.90 2.03 -17.11
CA ASP A 153 -1.80 1.36 -17.82
C ASP A 153 -0.65 1.11 -16.84
N MET A 154 -0.05 -0.08 -16.87
CA MET A 154 0.85 -0.53 -15.81
C MET A 154 2.16 0.28 -15.75
N ASP A 155 2.63 0.77 -16.90
CA ASP A 155 3.77 1.69 -17.03
C ASP A 155 3.51 3.07 -16.42
N LYS A 156 2.24 3.44 -16.24
CA LYS A 156 1.82 4.65 -15.53
C LYS A 156 1.42 4.39 -14.09
N ALA A 157 0.93 3.19 -13.77
CA ALA A 157 0.55 2.79 -12.42
C ALA A 157 1.77 2.54 -11.52
N ARG A 158 2.88 2.09 -12.11
CA ARG A 158 4.14 1.82 -11.41
C ARG A 158 5.24 2.73 -11.93
N LEU A 159 5.66 3.64 -11.07
CA LEU A 159 6.73 4.59 -11.32
C LEU A 159 8.03 4.09 -10.68
N ILE A 160 9.15 4.67 -11.10
CA ILE A 160 10.48 4.33 -10.61
C ILE A 160 11.19 5.64 -10.27
N THR A 161 11.80 5.74 -9.09
CA THR A 161 12.62 6.91 -8.71
C THR A 161 13.95 6.92 -9.47
N SER A 162 14.71 8.02 -9.38
CA SER A 162 16.08 8.07 -9.91
C SER A 162 17.01 7.00 -9.32
N ASP A 163 16.71 6.53 -8.09
CA ASP A 163 17.46 5.50 -7.38
C ASP A 163 16.95 4.08 -7.67
N ASN A 164 16.14 3.90 -8.73
CA ASN A 164 15.54 2.62 -9.14
C ASN A 164 14.58 2.00 -8.11
N ILE A 165 13.93 2.81 -7.28
CA ILE A 165 12.94 2.33 -6.31
C ILE A 165 11.57 2.31 -6.98
N PRO A 166 10.93 1.14 -7.13
CA PRO A 166 9.60 1.06 -7.70
C PRO A 166 8.53 1.50 -6.68
N TYR A 167 7.59 2.32 -7.11
CA TYR A 167 6.47 2.76 -6.28
C TYR A 167 5.19 2.94 -7.09
N MET A 168 4.04 2.84 -6.42
CA MET A 168 2.73 3.06 -7.03
C MET A 168 2.50 4.54 -7.28
N ALA A 169 1.95 4.86 -8.45
CA ALA A 169 1.69 6.23 -8.86
C ALA A 169 0.77 6.96 -7.87
N PRO A 170 1.03 8.24 -7.58
CA PRO A 170 0.32 8.97 -6.53
C PRO A 170 -1.19 9.05 -6.78
N GLU A 171 -1.65 9.14 -8.02
CA GLU A 171 -3.08 9.15 -8.33
C GLU A 171 -3.77 7.83 -7.98
N VAL A 172 -3.08 6.69 -8.16
CA VAL A 172 -3.60 5.35 -7.79
C VAL A 172 -3.66 5.23 -6.27
N VAL A 173 -2.60 5.67 -5.57
CA VAL A 173 -2.54 5.63 -4.10
C VAL A 173 -3.61 6.54 -3.48
N LEU A 174 -3.78 7.77 -3.99
CA LEU A 174 -4.84 8.67 -3.55
C LEU A 174 -6.21 8.04 -3.81
N PHE A 175 -6.47 7.49 -4.98
CA PHE A 175 -7.73 6.79 -5.23
C PHE A 175 -8.01 5.69 -4.19
N CYS A 176 -7.05 4.84 -3.85
CA CYS A 176 -7.24 3.84 -2.80
C CYS A 176 -7.52 4.47 -1.42
N LYS A 177 -6.88 5.59 -1.10
CA LYS A 177 -7.13 6.33 0.16
C LYS A 177 -8.50 6.99 0.21
N SER A 178 -9.08 7.34 -0.93
CA SER A 178 -10.42 7.95 -0.98
C SER A 178 -11.52 7.03 -0.44
N ILE A 179 -11.26 5.73 -0.32
CA ILE A 179 -12.18 4.76 0.28
C ILE A 179 -12.38 5.04 1.78
N TYR A 180 -11.39 5.64 2.44
CA TYR A 180 -11.37 5.86 3.89
C TYR A 180 -10.99 7.31 4.20
N ILE A 181 -11.77 8.27 3.70
CA ILE A 181 -11.49 9.71 3.84
C ILE A 181 -11.33 10.18 5.30
N ASP A 182 -11.97 9.50 6.25
CA ASP A 182 -11.90 9.83 7.68
C ASP A 182 -10.64 9.27 8.37
N ARG A 183 -9.82 8.47 7.67
CA ARG A 183 -8.58 7.93 8.25
C ARG A 183 -7.59 9.06 8.47
N LEU A 184 -7.08 9.16 9.70
CA LEU A 184 -6.11 10.18 10.08
C LEU A 184 -4.91 10.18 9.13
N GLY A 185 -4.53 11.37 8.66
CA GLY A 185 -3.42 11.57 7.74
C GLY A 185 -3.79 11.51 6.25
N TYR A 186 -4.90 10.88 5.85
CA TYR A 186 -5.24 10.74 4.43
C TYR A 186 -5.59 12.08 3.76
N GLN A 187 -6.29 12.98 4.46
CA GLN A 187 -6.52 14.33 3.94
C GLN A 187 -5.20 15.10 3.80
N LYS A 188 -4.26 14.97 4.74
CA LYS A 188 -2.94 15.61 4.64
C LYS A 188 -2.15 15.08 3.45
N ASP A 189 -2.17 13.76 3.25
CA ASP A 189 -1.54 13.11 2.10
C ASP A 189 -2.12 13.65 0.77
N PHE A 190 -3.45 13.81 0.71
CA PHE A 190 -4.14 14.42 -0.43
C PHE A 190 -3.71 15.88 -0.65
N ASP A 191 -3.80 16.72 0.38
CA ASP A 191 -3.51 18.16 0.28
C ASP A 191 -2.07 18.44 -0.18
N VAL A 192 -1.11 17.62 0.25
CA VAL A 192 0.31 17.75 -0.14
C VAL A 192 0.55 17.21 -1.55
N THR A 193 -0.09 16.10 -1.93
CA THR A 193 0.21 15.39 -3.17
C THR A 193 -0.46 16.02 -4.39
N VAL A 194 -1.73 16.43 -4.26
CA VAL A 194 -2.56 16.89 -5.38
C VAL A 194 -1.95 18.06 -6.16
N PRO A 195 -1.37 19.10 -5.52
CA PRO A 195 -0.72 20.21 -6.23
C PRO A 195 0.48 19.77 -7.08
N LEU A 196 1.09 18.62 -6.78
CA LEU A 196 2.27 18.09 -7.45
C LEU A 196 1.94 17.17 -8.63
N LEU A 197 0.69 16.70 -8.74
CA LEU A 197 0.26 15.83 -9.83
C LEU A 197 0.43 16.53 -11.19
N SER A 198 0.69 15.76 -12.24
CA SER A 198 0.50 16.26 -13.61
C SER A 198 -0.99 16.36 -13.95
N GLN A 199 -1.32 17.05 -15.05
CA GLN A 199 -2.71 17.13 -15.50
C GLN A 199 -3.30 15.75 -15.80
N GLU A 200 -2.52 14.87 -16.44
CA GLU A 200 -2.96 13.53 -16.81
C GLU A 200 -3.24 12.64 -15.59
N GLN A 201 -2.42 12.75 -14.54
CA GLN A 201 -2.63 12.05 -13.27
C GLN A 201 -3.87 12.55 -12.53
N ARG A 202 -4.10 13.88 -12.52
CA ARG A 202 -5.32 14.47 -11.95
C ARG A 202 -6.57 14.03 -12.70
N ASP A 203 -6.55 14.08 -14.03
CA ASP A 203 -7.67 13.65 -14.86
C ASP A 203 -8.00 12.17 -14.61
N TRP A 204 -6.97 11.33 -14.45
CA TRP A 204 -7.17 9.93 -14.07
C TRP A 204 -7.83 9.80 -12.68
N LEU A 205 -7.33 10.51 -11.67
CA LEU A 205 -7.88 10.48 -10.31
C LEU A 205 -9.36 10.91 -10.30
N VAL A 206 -9.69 12.02 -10.98
CA VAL A 206 -11.08 12.51 -11.09
C VAL A 206 -11.97 11.46 -11.74
N ASN A 207 -11.55 10.88 -12.87
CA ASN A 207 -12.33 9.85 -13.57
C ASN A 207 -12.51 8.58 -12.73
N ALA A 208 -11.48 8.14 -12.00
CA ALA A 208 -11.56 7.00 -11.10
C ALA A 208 -12.55 7.27 -9.95
N LEU A 209 -12.50 8.46 -9.34
CA LEU A 209 -13.43 8.87 -8.29
C LEU A 209 -14.87 8.94 -8.78
N ILE A 210 -15.13 9.55 -9.96
CA ILE A 210 -16.48 9.60 -10.56
C ILE A 210 -16.99 8.18 -10.84
N THR A 211 -16.12 7.29 -11.31
CA THR A 211 -16.48 5.90 -11.62
C THR A 211 -16.82 5.08 -10.38
N ALA A 212 -16.16 5.37 -9.24
CA ALA A 212 -16.39 4.72 -7.96
C ALA A 212 -17.59 5.32 -7.20
N TYR A 213 -17.77 6.64 -7.28
CA TYR A 213 -18.72 7.41 -6.48
C TYR A 213 -19.60 8.30 -7.38
N PRO A 214 -20.56 7.71 -8.13
CA PRO A 214 -21.41 8.47 -9.06
C PRO A 214 -22.29 9.51 -8.36
N ASP A 215 -22.57 9.33 -7.07
CA ASP A 215 -23.35 10.27 -6.25
C ASP A 215 -22.50 11.42 -5.67
N GLY A 216 -21.19 11.43 -5.92
CA GLY A 216 -20.25 12.45 -5.47
C GLY A 216 -19.26 11.98 -4.42
N HIS A 217 -18.14 12.71 -4.30
CA HIS A 217 -17.07 12.44 -3.35
C HIS A 217 -16.36 13.75 -2.99
N ALA A 218 -16.04 13.97 -1.71
CA ALA A 218 -15.48 15.23 -1.22
C ALA A 218 -14.21 15.67 -1.98
N TRP A 219 -13.35 14.71 -2.34
CA TRP A 219 -12.13 15.01 -3.10
C TRP A 219 -12.38 15.43 -4.56
N ILE A 220 -13.52 15.07 -5.18
CA ILE A 220 -13.86 15.57 -6.52
C ILE A 220 -14.09 17.09 -6.46
N GLU A 221 -14.85 17.55 -5.46
CA GLU A 221 -15.11 18.98 -5.23
C GLU A 221 -13.83 19.75 -4.94
N GLN A 222 -12.95 19.19 -4.11
CA GLN A 222 -11.66 19.80 -3.78
C GLN A 222 -10.74 19.88 -5.01
N LEU A 223 -10.69 18.85 -5.85
CA LEU A 223 -9.92 18.85 -7.10
C LEU A 223 -10.44 19.91 -8.08
N ALA A 224 -11.75 20.17 -8.11
CA ALA A 224 -12.35 21.21 -8.95
C ALA A 224 -12.02 22.64 -8.47
N ASN A 225 -11.87 22.85 -7.16
CA ASN A 225 -11.64 24.16 -6.55
C ASN A 225 -10.17 24.61 -6.50
N GLN A 226 -9.22 23.81 -6.99
CA GLN A 226 -7.80 24.20 -7.09
C GLN A 226 -7.48 25.01 -8.37
N TYR A 227 -8.51 25.41 -9.12
CA TYR A 227 -8.49 26.22 -10.34
C TYR A 227 -9.64 27.22 -10.36
#